data_AF-A0A9N9CYR9-F1
#
_entry.id   AF-A0A9N9CYR9-F1
#
_cell.length_a   1.000
_cell.length_b   1.000
_cell.length_c   1.000
_cell.angle_alpha   90.00
_cell.angle_beta   90.00
_cell.angle_gamma   90.00
#
_symmetry.space_group_name_H-M   'P 1'
#
loop_
_entity.id
_entity.type
_entity.pdbx_description
1 polymer ?
#
loop_
_entity_poly.entity_id
_entity_poly.type
_entity_poly.pdbx_seq_one_letter_code
_entity_poly.pdbx_strand_id
1 'polypeptide(L)'
;MNFFKSKPSPPAYETVIPEENANFLSRIIFWWVGDLMRLGYKRPLEKEDLYLMNDRRLTENLAVKFDVEWKKELNKVGTKKNPSLWKALNRTVGRKFWIGGFYRLCGDALQVTSPLMIQKILIFVATAYFSNIFKFPEPKASDGYIYIVGLFLMQMGYTFFNNSFFYKSMETGFLVRSILINAIYRKAMVLSGKARALFTVGKITNMMSTDPTRLDFAAGYVHIMWAAPLETFVALGLLIKNLGVSALAGFALLIVMGPVQGKVMKSLQNGRKKALKLTDERVKLTQEILQGIRVIKYYAWEESFLDTLSKLRTKEIKYTRFLLIMRSWIMGFSMVLPVFASILSFVVYSLRGGELTADIVFSS
;
A
#
# COMPACT_ATOMS: atom_id res chain seq x y z
N MET A 1 -35.69 -20.88 7.09
CA MET A 1 -35.56 -20.79 5.62
C MET A 1 -34.09 -20.97 5.28
N ASN A 2 -33.69 -22.16 4.81
CA ASN A 2 -32.29 -22.54 4.57
C ASN A 2 -31.80 -21.98 3.22
N PHE A 3 -31.33 -20.74 3.21
CA PHE A 3 -30.82 -20.07 2.00
C PHE A 3 -29.53 -20.67 1.40
N PHE A 4 -28.89 -21.64 2.07
CA PHE A 4 -27.56 -22.15 1.69
C PHE A 4 -27.51 -23.61 1.17
N LYS A 5 -28.65 -24.22 0.81
CA LYS A 5 -28.67 -25.64 0.39
C LYS A 5 -28.32 -25.94 -1.08
N SER A 6 -28.04 -24.95 -1.93
CA SER A 6 -27.45 -25.24 -3.25
C SER A 6 -25.93 -25.30 -3.13
N LYS A 7 -25.33 -26.43 -3.49
CA LYS A 7 -23.93 -26.48 -3.89
C LYS A 7 -23.82 -25.56 -5.12
N PRO A 8 -23.15 -24.39 -5.04
CA PRO A 8 -22.86 -23.66 -6.26
C PRO A 8 -22.01 -24.59 -7.10
N SER A 9 -22.41 -24.84 -8.35
CA SER A 9 -21.56 -25.58 -9.27
C SER A 9 -20.19 -24.90 -9.27
N PRO A 10 -19.08 -25.65 -9.13
CA PRO A 10 -17.76 -25.06 -9.29
C PRO A 10 -17.74 -24.31 -10.62
N PRO A 11 -17.18 -23.09 -10.68
CA PRO A 11 -16.95 -22.44 -11.96
C PRO A 11 -16.19 -23.45 -12.82
N ALA A 12 -16.74 -23.78 -13.99
CA ALA A 12 -16.13 -24.80 -14.83
C ALA A 12 -14.69 -24.37 -15.13
N TYR A 13 -13.74 -25.31 -15.02
CA TYR A 13 -12.30 -25.13 -15.19
C TYR A 13 -11.88 -24.34 -16.44
N GLU A 14 -12.77 -24.25 -17.44
CA GLU A 14 -12.56 -23.57 -18.72
C GLU A 14 -13.22 -22.19 -18.83
N THR A 15 -13.80 -21.67 -17.73
CA THR A 15 -14.46 -20.36 -17.75
C THR A 15 -13.46 -19.23 -17.57
N VAL A 16 -13.50 -18.28 -18.51
CA VAL A 16 -12.75 -17.02 -18.42
C VAL A 16 -13.28 -16.20 -17.24
N ILE A 17 -12.40 -15.44 -16.61
CA ILE A 17 -12.73 -14.58 -15.46
C ILE A 17 -14.02 -13.76 -15.68
N PRO A 18 -15.02 -13.85 -14.77
CA PRO A 18 -16.32 -13.19 -14.94
C PRO A 18 -16.26 -11.67 -15.07
N GLU A 19 -15.16 -11.04 -14.65
CA GLU A 19 -14.90 -9.61 -14.83
C GLU A 19 -15.03 -9.17 -16.30
N GLU A 20 -14.67 -10.03 -17.26
CA GLU A 20 -14.72 -9.71 -18.69
C GLU A 20 -16.16 -9.51 -19.18
N ASN A 21 -17.08 -10.35 -18.73
CA ASN A 21 -18.50 -10.27 -19.08
C ASN A 21 -19.33 -9.46 -18.08
N ALA A 22 -18.72 -9.01 -16.97
CA ALA A 22 -19.39 -8.23 -15.94
C ALA A 22 -19.85 -6.86 -16.48
N ASN A 23 -21.07 -6.47 -16.12
CA ASN A 23 -21.57 -5.13 -16.37
C ASN A 23 -20.77 -4.07 -15.58
N PHE A 24 -20.94 -2.80 -15.95
CA PHE A 24 -20.21 -1.69 -15.35
C PHE A 24 -20.34 -1.66 -13.82
N LEU A 25 -21.56 -1.82 -13.30
CA LEU A 25 -21.80 -1.80 -11.85
C LEU A 25 -21.06 -2.95 -11.15
N SER A 26 -21.17 -4.18 -11.65
CA SER A 26 -20.50 -5.36 -11.10
C SER A 26 -18.98 -5.20 -11.07
N ARG A 27 -18.38 -4.54 -12.08
CA ARG A 27 -16.95 -4.21 -12.09
C ARG A 27 -16.58 -3.18 -11.02
N ILE A 28 -17.42 -2.17 -10.78
CA ILE A 28 -17.20 -1.13 -9.77
C ILE A 28 -17.22 -1.70 -8.35
N ILE A 29 -18.25 -2.48 -8.03
CA ILE A 29 -18.44 -3.02 -6.67
C ILE A 29 -17.78 -4.39 -6.48
N PHE A 30 -17.00 -4.86 -7.46
CA PHE A 30 -16.34 -6.17 -7.47
C PHE A 30 -17.29 -7.35 -7.25
N TRP A 31 -18.55 -7.23 -7.69
CA TRP A 31 -19.59 -8.25 -7.47
C TRP A 31 -19.26 -9.57 -8.18
N TRP A 32 -18.55 -9.50 -9.30
CA TRP A 32 -18.13 -10.66 -10.10
C TRP A 32 -17.23 -11.66 -9.33
N VAL A 33 -16.60 -11.25 -8.22
CA VAL A 33 -15.82 -12.14 -7.34
C VAL A 33 -16.72 -12.94 -6.38
N GLY A 34 -17.98 -12.51 -6.20
CA GLY A 34 -18.87 -13.00 -5.16
C GLY A 34 -19.10 -14.50 -5.17
N ASP A 35 -19.20 -15.12 -6.34
CA ASP A 35 -19.43 -16.57 -6.46
C ASP A 35 -18.22 -17.39 -5.98
N LEU A 36 -17.00 -16.93 -6.29
CA LEU A 36 -15.78 -17.57 -5.80
C LEU A 36 -15.63 -17.42 -4.27
N MET A 37 -15.98 -16.24 -3.73
CA MET A 37 -15.97 -16.00 -2.28
C MET A 37 -16.98 -16.88 -1.55
N ARG A 38 -18.19 -17.04 -2.11
CA ARG A 38 -19.23 -17.93 -1.56
C ARG A 38 -18.81 -19.39 -1.64
N LEU A 39 -18.09 -19.80 -2.68
CA LEU A 39 -17.54 -21.15 -2.81
C LEU A 39 -16.47 -21.40 -1.74
N GLY A 40 -15.53 -20.46 -1.58
CA GLY A 40 -14.47 -20.53 -0.57
C GLY A 40 -14.97 -20.51 0.88
N TYR A 41 -16.15 -19.92 1.13
CA TYR A 41 -16.82 -20.03 2.43
C TYR A 41 -17.37 -21.43 2.71
N LYS A 42 -17.82 -22.14 1.66
CA LYS A 42 -18.43 -23.48 1.79
C LYS A 42 -17.39 -24.60 1.87
N ARG A 43 -16.27 -24.46 1.16
CA ARG A 43 -15.16 -25.42 1.17
C ARG A 43 -13.83 -24.74 0.86
N PRO A 44 -12.69 -25.31 1.29
CA PRO A 44 -11.39 -24.88 0.80
C PRO A 44 -11.34 -24.91 -0.73
N LEU A 45 -10.87 -23.82 -1.33
CA LEU A 45 -10.75 -23.68 -2.79
C LEU A 45 -9.65 -24.60 -3.33
N GLU A 46 -9.93 -25.26 -4.44
CA GLU A 46 -8.99 -26.07 -5.20
C GLU A 46 -8.52 -25.34 -6.46
N LYS A 47 -7.49 -25.86 -7.13
CA LYS A 47 -6.92 -25.23 -8.34
C LYS A 47 -7.96 -25.17 -9.46
N GLU A 48 -8.85 -26.15 -9.49
CA GLU A 48 -9.89 -26.34 -10.49
C GLU A 48 -11.03 -25.33 -10.34
N ASP A 49 -11.16 -24.69 -9.17
CA ASP A 49 -12.16 -23.64 -8.90
C ASP A 49 -11.73 -22.25 -9.41
N LEU A 50 -10.50 -22.11 -9.92
CA LEU A 50 -9.96 -20.83 -10.34
C LEU A 50 -10.29 -20.55 -11.81
N TYR A 51 -10.72 -19.32 -12.09
CA TYR A 51 -11.00 -18.87 -13.44
C TYR A 51 -9.74 -18.77 -14.30
N LEU A 52 -9.92 -19.00 -15.60
CA LEU A 52 -8.89 -18.70 -16.60
C LEU A 52 -8.70 -17.19 -16.76
N MET A 53 -7.45 -16.77 -16.92
CA MET A 53 -7.12 -15.39 -17.24
C MET A 53 -7.52 -15.06 -18.67
N ASN A 54 -7.95 -13.82 -18.90
CA ASN A 54 -8.26 -13.34 -20.24
C ASN A 54 -7.00 -13.11 -21.08
N ASP A 55 -7.16 -13.14 -22.40
CA ASP A 55 -6.06 -12.97 -23.37
C ASP A 55 -5.27 -11.68 -23.17
N ARG A 56 -5.93 -10.62 -22.70
CA ARG A 56 -5.30 -9.31 -22.43
C ARG A 56 -4.35 -9.33 -21.24
N ARG A 57 -4.47 -10.29 -20.33
CA ARG A 57 -3.62 -10.46 -19.14
C ARG A 57 -2.74 -11.69 -19.22
N LEU A 58 -2.96 -12.59 -20.17
CA LEU A 58 -2.09 -13.74 -20.40
C LEU A 58 -0.64 -13.31 -20.64
N THR A 59 0.27 -13.99 -19.95
CA THR A 59 1.71 -13.70 -19.98
C THR A 59 2.28 -13.84 -21.38
N GLU A 60 1.80 -14.80 -22.17
CA GLU A 60 2.27 -15.04 -23.53
C GLU A 60 2.10 -13.79 -24.41
N ASN A 61 0.90 -13.23 -24.46
CA ASN A 61 0.59 -12.03 -25.23
C ASN A 61 1.37 -10.81 -24.74
N LEU A 62 1.47 -10.65 -23.42
CA LEU A 62 2.20 -9.53 -22.81
C LEU A 62 3.73 -9.65 -23.00
N ALA A 63 4.28 -10.85 -22.96
CA ALA A 63 5.69 -11.11 -23.19
C ALA A 63 6.07 -10.82 -24.65
N VAL A 64 5.23 -11.24 -25.61
CA VAL A 64 5.43 -10.91 -27.03
C VAL A 64 5.44 -9.39 -27.24
N LYS A 65 4.47 -8.68 -26.65
CA LYS A 65 4.40 -7.21 -26.72
C LYS A 65 5.62 -6.56 -26.07
N PHE A 66 6.05 -7.06 -24.91
CA PHE A 66 7.24 -6.57 -24.22
C PHE A 66 8.51 -6.79 -25.04
N ASP A 67 8.68 -7.96 -25.65
CA ASP A 67 9.85 -8.29 -26.47
C ASP A 67 10.00 -7.34 -27.66
N VAL A 68 8.89 -6.97 -28.30
CA VAL A 68 8.88 -5.96 -29.38
C VAL A 68 9.35 -4.60 -28.85
N GLU A 69 8.80 -4.13 -27.74
CA GLU A 69 9.17 -2.84 -27.15
C GLU A 69 10.59 -2.82 -26.57
N TRP A 70 11.05 -3.95 -26.04
CA TRP A 70 12.41 -4.12 -25.55
C TRP A 70 13.43 -4.09 -26.68
N LYS A 71 13.15 -4.77 -27.80
CA LYS A 71 13.98 -4.68 -29.03
C LYS A 71 14.03 -3.26 -29.58
N LYS A 72 12.91 -2.52 -29.60
CA LYS A 72 12.90 -1.11 -29.99
C LYS A 72 13.82 -0.27 -29.10
N GLU A 73 13.79 -0.48 -27.79
CA GLU A 73 14.65 0.25 -26.85
C GLU A 73 16.13 -0.12 -27.03
N LEU A 74 16.46 -1.40 -27.25
CA LEU A 74 17.81 -1.86 -27.57
C LEU A 74 18.35 -1.19 -28.85
N ASN A 75 17.55 -1.15 -29.90
CA ASN A 75 17.93 -0.55 -31.18
C ASN A 75 18.12 0.97 -31.08
N LYS A 76 17.28 1.64 -30.28
CA LYS A 76 17.34 3.11 -30.10
C LYS A 76 18.61 3.56 -29.38
N VAL A 77 19.06 2.79 -28.40
CA VAL A 77 20.15 3.17 -27.50
C VAL A 77 21.52 2.77 -28.09
N GLY A 78 21.55 1.80 -29.02
CA GLY A 78 22.78 1.29 -29.61
C GLY A 78 23.70 0.63 -28.58
N THR A 79 24.99 0.49 -28.89
CA THR A 79 25.99 -0.14 -27.99
C THR A 79 26.53 0.80 -26.91
N LYS A 80 26.25 2.11 -26.96
CA LYS A 80 26.93 3.13 -26.14
C LYS A 80 26.18 3.56 -24.88
N LYS A 81 24.92 3.17 -24.69
CA LYS A 81 24.10 3.56 -23.53
C LYS A 81 23.34 2.36 -22.97
N ASN A 82 22.96 2.43 -21.70
CA ASN A 82 22.19 1.38 -21.04
C ASN A 82 20.69 1.51 -21.42
N PRO A 83 20.06 0.46 -21.99
CA PRO A 83 18.64 0.48 -22.32
C PRO A 83 17.78 0.57 -21.06
N SER A 84 16.67 1.29 -21.12
CA SER A 84 15.80 1.52 -19.96
C SER A 84 14.65 0.50 -19.91
N LEU A 85 14.72 -0.43 -18.96
CA LEU A 85 13.64 -1.39 -18.70
C LEU A 85 12.31 -0.71 -18.38
N TRP A 86 12.37 0.38 -17.60
CA TRP A 86 11.19 1.16 -17.23
C TRP A 86 10.44 1.69 -18.44
N LYS A 87 11.14 2.20 -19.46
CA LYS A 87 10.51 2.72 -20.69
C LYS A 87 9.81 1.61 -21.48
N ALA A 88 10.44 0.44 -21.61
CA ALA A 88 9.84 -0.69 -22.31
C ALA A 88 8.60 -1.23 -21.57
N LEU A 89 8.66 -1.36 -20.25
CA LEU A 89 7.52 -1.74 -19.42
C LEU A 89 6.38 -0.72 -19.52
N ASN A 90 6.70 0.57 -19.45
CA ASN A 90 5.71 1.65 -19.57
C ASN A 90 5.02 1.65 -20.94
N ARG A 91 5.73 1.36 -22.04
CA ARG A 91 5.08 1.19 -23.36
C ARG A 91 4.20 -0.07 -23.44
N THR A 92 4.51 -1.10 -22.65
CA THR A 92 3.76 -2.37 -22.66
C THR A 92 2.48 -2.27 -21.84
N VAL A 93 2.57 -1.87 -20.56
CA VAL A 93 1.46 -1.86 -19.58
C VAL A 93 1.13 -0.48 -19.01
N GLY A 94 1.86 0.58 -19.40
CA GLY A 94 1.77 1.90 -18.78
C GLY A 94 0.40 2.57 -18.90
N ARG A 95 -0.42 2.25 -19.91
CA ARG A 95 -1.81 2.77 -19.96
C ARG A 95 -2.60 2.40 -18.71
N LYS A 96 -2.48 1.16 -18.21
CA LYS A 96 -3.16 0.72 -16.99
C LYS A 96 -2.56 1.39 -15.74
N PHE A 97 -1.24 1.52 -15.72
CA PHE A 97 -0.50 2.20 -14.66
C PHE A 97 -1.00 3.65 -14.47
N TRP A 98 -0.95 4.46 -15.53
CA TRP A 98 -1.32 5.88 -15.46
C TRP A 98 -2.82 6.11 -15.23
N ILE A 99 -3.70 5.21 -15.68
CA ILE A 99 -5.12 5.23 -15.29
C ILE A 99 -5.27 5.04 -13.77
N GLY A 100 -4.48 4.14 -13.17
CA GLY A 100 -4.41 4.01 -11.71
C GLY A 100 -3.98 5.32 -11.04
N GLY A 101 -2.94 5.98 -11.55
CA GLY A 101 -2.50 7.29 -11.06
C GLY A 101 -3.57 8.38 -11.18
N PHE A 102 -4.34 8.39 -12.26
CA PHE A 102 -5.47 9.31 -12.42
C PHE A 102 -6.57 9.05 -11.37
N TYR A 103 -6.92 7.79 -11.13
CA TYR A 103 -7.87 7.44 -10.06
C TYR A 103 -7.37 7.86 -8.68
N ARG A 104 -6.06 7.72 -8.40
CA ARG A 104 -5.49 8.21 -7.15
C ARG A 104 -5.71 9.72 -6.99
N LEU A 105 -5.40 10.51 -8.02
CA LEU A 105 -5.61 11.97 -7.98
C LEU A 105 -7.07 12.36 -7.75
N CYS A 106 -8.01 11.74 -8.47
CA CYS A 106 -9.44 12.02 -8.29
C CYS A 106 -9.92 11.64 -6.89
N GLY A 107 -9.46 10.50 -6.36
CA GLY A 107 -9.73 10.09 -4.99
C GLY A 107 -9.21 11.12 -3.97
N ASP A 108 -7.94 11.49 -4.08
CA ASP A 108 -7.29 12.42 -3.15
C ASP A 108 -7.96 13.81 -3.20
N ALA A 109 -8.33 14.28 -4.40
CA ALA A 109 -9.07 15.54 -4.54
C ALA A 109 -10.42 15.51 -3.82
N LEU A 110 -11.20 14.43 -3.97
CA LEU A 110 -12.48 14.27 -3.25
C LEU A 110 -12.28 14.16 -1.74
N GLN A 111 -11.26 13.43 -1.30
CA GLN A 111 -10.97 13.26 0.12
C GLN A 111 -10.57 14.58 0.78
N VAL A 112 -9.61 15.30 0.19
CA VAL A 112 -9.09 16.56 0.74
C VAL A 112 -10.12 17.68 0.71
N THR A 113 -11.04 17.68 -0.25
CA THR A 113 -12.09 18.73 -0.33
C THR A 113 -13.35 18.39 0.47
N SER A 114 -13.54 17.14 0.90
CA SER A 114 -14.72 16.72 1.68
C SER A 114 -14.95 17.52 2.99
N PRO A 115 -13.92 18.00 3.73
CA PRO A 115 -14.12 18.82 4.93
C PRO A 115 -14.81 20.15 4.64
N LEU A 116 -14.73 20.68 3.41
CA LEU A 116 -15.43 21.90 3.01
C LEU A 116 -16.96 21.72 3.03
N MET A 117 -17.46 20.51 2.71
CA MET A 117 -18.88 20.21 2.84
C MET A 117 -19.30 20.14 4.31
N ILE A 118 -18.45 19.56 5.17
CA ILE A 118 -18.68 19.54 6.62
C ILE A 118 -18.73 20.98 7.16
N GLN A 119 -17.81 21.85 6.75
CA GLN A 119 -17.83 23.27 7.10
C GLN A 119 -19.16 23.93 6.76
N LYS A 120 -19.69 23.70 5.54
CA LYS A 120 -20.97 24.26 5.10
C LYS A 120 -22.16 23.72 5.87
N ILE A 121 -22.15 22.43 6.20
CA ILE A 121 -23.18 21.82 7.06
C ILE A 121 -23.17 22.48 8.44
N LEU A 122 -21.99 22.67 9.04
CA LEU A 122 -21.87 23.29 10.37
C LEU A 122 -22.34 24.75 10.37
N ILE A 123 -21.97 25.53 9.34
CA ILE A 123 -22.48 26.90 9.16
C ILE A 123 -24.01 26.89 9.03
N PHE A 124 -24.58 26.00 8.21
CA PHE A 124 -26.03 25.88 8.05
C PHE A 124 -26.74 25.58 9.38
N VAL A 125 -26.22 24.61 10.15
CA VAL A 125 -26.79 24.24 11.45
C VAL A 125 -26.68 25.39 12.45
N ALA A 126 -25.54 26.09 12.49
CA ALA A 126 -25.36 27.25 13.35
C ALA A 126 -26.34 28.39 12.98
N THR A 127 -26.47 28.71 11.69
CA THR A 127 -27.41 29.75 11.22
C THR A 127 -28.86 29.37 11.52
N ALA A 128 -29.25 28.11 11.31
CA ALA A 128 -30.60 27.65 11.65
C ALA A 128 -30.88 27.76 13.16
N TYR A 129 -29.91 27.37 14.00
CA TYR A 129 -30.01 27.49 15.45
C TYR A 129 -30.20 28.96 15.90
N PHE A 130 -29.35 29.87 15.42
CA PHE A 130 -29.46 31.29 15.76
C PHE A 130 -30.72 31.94 15.18
N SER A 131 -31.16 31.55 13.98
CA SER A 131 -32.40 32.06 13.39
C SER A 131 -33.63 31.65 14.21
N ASN A 132 -33.63 30.43 14.75
CA ASN A 132 -34.69 29.96 15.62
C ASN A 132 -34.76 30.74 16.94
N ILE A 133 -33.61 31.07 17.54
CA ILE A 133 -33.53 31.85 18.79
C ILE A 133 -33.91 33.31 18.57
N PHE A 134 -33.33 33.95 17.56
CA PHE A 134 -33.48 35.40 17.32
C PHE A 134 -34.62 35.75 16.36
N LYS A 135 -35.39 34.74 15.89
CA LYS A 135 -36.51 34.87 14.94
C LYS A 135 -36.14 35.57 13.61
N PHE A 136 -34.93 35.32 13.12
CA PHE A 136 -34.53 35.69 11.76
C PHE A 136 -35.11 34.71 10.72
N PRO A 137 -35.16 35.07 9.42
CA PRO A 137 -35.56 34.14 8.37
C PRO A 137 -34.65 32.90 8.37
N GLU A 138 -35.24 31.72 8.54
CA GLU A 138 -34.49 30.46 8.55
C GLU A 138 -33.82 30.19 7.20
N PRO A 139 -32.62 29.59 7.19
CA PRO A 139 -31.98 29.17 5.95
C PRO A 139 -32.82 28.08 5.29
N LYS A 140 -32.85 28.08 3.95
CA LYS A 140 -33.67 27.13 3.19
C LYS A 140 -33.21 25.69 3.47
N ALA A 141 -34.13 24.83 3.88
CA ALA A 141 -33.83 23.41 4.14
C ALA A 141 -33.21 22.68 2.93
N SER A 142 -33.51 23.13 1.70
CA SER A 142 -32.90 22.64 0.46
C SER A 142 -31.36 22.68 0.50
N ASP A 143 -30.79 23.74 1.07
CA ASP A 143 -29.34 23.96 1.06
C ASP A 143 -28.65 22.94 1.97
N GLY A 144 -29.25 22.64 3.13
CA GLY A 144 -28.79 21.58 4.02
C GLY A 144 -28.78 20.20 3.36
N TYR A 145 -29.86 19.83 2.67
CA TYR A 145 -29.92 18.56 1.93
C TYR A 145 -28.87 18.47 0.82
N ILE A 146 -28.61 19.56 0.09
CA ILE A 146 -27.58 19.60 -0.95
C ILE A 146 -26.19 19.32 -0.37
N TYR A 147 -25.84 19.90 0.78
CA TYR A 147 -24.53 19.66 1.40
C TYR A 147 -24.38 18.22 1.90
N ILE A 148 -25.43 17.64 2.50
CA ILE A 148 -25.40 16.25 3.00
C ILE A 148 -25.29 15.26 1.83
N VAL A 149 -26.13 15.42 0.80
CA VAL A 149 -26.08 14.58 -0.40
C VAL A 149 -24.74 14.77 -1.13
N GLY A 150 -24.24 16.00 -1.19
CA GLY A 150 -22.92 16.31 -1.73
C GLY A 150 -21.79 15.56 -1.00
N LEU A 151 -21.76 15.62 0.33
CA LEU A 151 -20.78 14.89 1.15
C LEU A 151 -20.88 13.37 0.94
N PHE A 152 -22.09 12.82 0.90
CA PHE A 152 -22.31 11.40 0.62
C PHE A 152 -21.76 10.99 -0.76
N LEU A 153 -22.07 11.75 -1.81
CA LEU A 153 -21.58 11.49 -3.16
C LEU A 153 -20.06 11.63 -3.25
N MET A 154 -19.47 12.61 -2.56
CA MET A 154 -18.00 12.76 -2.48
C MET A 154 -17.36 11.54 -1.81
N GLN A 155 -17.94 11.04 -0.71
CA GLN A 155 -17.40 9.87 0.00
C GLN A 155 -17.56 8.57 -0.80
N MET A 156 -18.68 8.40 -1.49
CA MET A 156 -18.87 7.29 -2.43
C MET A 156 -17.88 7.36 -3.59
N GLY A 157 -17.69 8.56 -4.16
CA GLY A 157 -16.73 8.81 -5.24
C GLY A 157 -15.30 8.52 -4.80
N TYR A 158 -14.89 9.01 -3.63
CA TYR A 158 -13.59 8.69 -3.03
C TYR A 158 -13.40 7.18 -2.89
N THR A 159 -14.38 6.49 -2.32
CA THR A 159 -14.33 5.02 -2.14
C THR A 159 -14.18 4.31 -3.49
N PHE A 160 -14.92 4.72 -4.52
CA PHE A 160 -14.80 4.17 -5.86
C PHE A 160 -13.39 4.37 -6.45
N PHE A 161 -12.89 5.61 -6.44
CA PHE A 161 -11.60 5.94 -7.02
C PHE A 161 -10.44 5.28 -6.28
N ASN A 162 -10.49 5.26 -4.95
CA ASN A 162 -9.45 4.64 -4.13
C ASN A 162 -9.36 3.12 -4.35
N ASN A 163 -10.50 2.42 -4.38
CA ASN A 163 -10.52 0.98 -4.68
C ASN A 163 -10.08 0.70 -6.13
N SER A 164 -10.52 1.52 -7.09
CA SER A 164 -10.11 1.39 -8.49
C SER A 164 -8.61 1.64 -8.68
N PHE A 165 -8.03 2.58 -7.93
CA PHE A 165 -6.60 2.85 -7.89
C PHE A 165 -5.83 1.61 -7.43
N PHE A 166 -6.18 1.04 -6.27
CA PHE A 166 -5.48 -0.14 -5.75
C PHE A 166 -5.60 -1.32 -6.69
N TYR A 167 -6.81 -1.57 -7.22
CA TYR A 167 -7.03 -2.65 -8.17
C TYR A 167 -6.16 -2.50 -9.44
N LYS A 168 -6.16 -1.33 -10.08
CA LYS A 168 -5.38 -1.11 -11.32
C LYS A 168 -3.87 -1.09 -11.10
N SER A 169 -3.43 -0.54 -9.97
CA SER A 169 -2.00 -0.46 -9.66
C SER A 169 -1.42 -1.83 -9.28
N MET A 170 -2.13 -2.61 -8.46
CA MET A 170 -1.75 -3.98 -8.14
C MET A 170 -1.85 -4.90 -9.37
N GLU A 171 -2.89 -4.77 -10.19
CA GLU A 171 -3.00 -5.49 -11.48
C GLU A 171 -1.75 -5.23 -12.32
N THR A 172 -1.35 -3.97 -12.47
CA THR A 172 -0.15 -3.61 -13.25
C THR A 172 1.12 -4.23 -12.66
N GLY A 173 1.28 -4.21 -11.33
CA GLY A 173 2.42 -4.84 -10.65
C GLY A 173 2.54 -6.33 -10.96
N PHE A 174 1.42 -7.05 -10.87
CA PHE A 174 1.37 -8.47 -11.19
C PHE A 174 1.74 -8.75 -12.65
N LEU A 175 1.22 -7.95 -13.59
CA LEU A 175 1.55 -8.10 -15.01
C LEU A 175 3.03 -7.83 -15.28
N VAL A 176 3.61 -6.79 -14.66
CA VAL A 176 5.06 -6.51 -14.75
C VAL A 176 5.87 -7.70 -14.23
N ARG A 177 5.50 -8.25 -13.08
CA ARG A 177 6.16 -9.44 -12.52
C ARG A 177 6.14 -10.61 -13.48
N SER A 178 4.98 -10.90 -14.06
CA SER A 178 4.80 -12.01 -15.00
C SER A 178 5.67 -11.84 -16.25
N ILE A 179 5.68 -10.63 -16.83
CA ILE A 179 6.53 -10.27 -17.99
C ILE A 179 8.02 -10.47 -17.66
N LEU A 180 8.46 -9.99 -16.49
CA LEU A 180 9.87 -10.07 -16.10
C LEU A 180 10.33 -11.50 -15.83
N ILE A 181 9.50 -12.33 -15.20
CA ILE A 181 9.79 -13.76 -15.02
C ILE A 181 9.98 -14.42 -16.38
N ASN A 182 9.07 -14.17 -17.33
CA ASN A 182 9.18 -14.72 -18.69
C ASN A 182 10.46 -14.23 -19.41
N ALA A 183 10.76 -12.93 -19.34
CA ALA A 183 11.92 -12.34 -19.98
C ALA A 183 13.24 -12.88 -19.41
N ILE A 184 13.35 -13.01 -18.08
CA ILE A 184 14.53 -13.58 -17.41
C ILE A 184 14.68 -15.06 -17.79
N TYR A 185 13.58 -15.82 -17.78
CA TYR A 185 13.59 -17.23 -18.17
C TYR A 185 14.05 -17.44 -19.62
N ARG A 186 13.45 -16.71 -20.58
CA ARG A 186 13.86 -16.74 -21.99
C ARG A 186 15.32 -16.36 -22.15
N LYS A 187 15.79 -15.34 -21.42
CA LYS A 187 17.20 -14.92 -21.49
C LYS A 187 18.14 -15.97 -20.91
N ALA A 188 17.77 -16.66 -19.83
CA ALA A 188 18.55 -17.71 -19.19
C ALA A 188 18.81 -18.90 -20.13
N MET A 189 17.83 -19.24 -20.98
CA MET A 189 17.91 -20.32 -21.97
C MET A 189 18.94 -20.08 -23.07
N VAL A 190 19.28 -18.81 -23.34
CA VAL A 190 20.20 -18.40 -24.43
C VAL A 190 21.50 -17.76 -23.93
N LEU A 191 21.85 -17.95 -22.64
CA LEU A 191 23.12 -17.45 -22.09
C LEU A 191 24.32 -18.20 -22.68
N SER A 192 25.39 -17.46 -22.97
CA SER A 192 26.68 -18.04 -23.34
C SER A 192 27.31 -18.79 -22.15
N GLY A 193 28.25 -19.72 -22.40
CA GLY A 193 28.94 -20.45 -21.34
C GLY A 193 29.63 -19.53 -20.32
N LYS A 194 30.31 -18.48 -20.79
CA LYS A 194 30.92 -17.44 -19.93
C LYS A 194 29.89 -16.74 -19.04
N ALA A 195 28.72 -16.39 -19.59
CA ALA A 195 27.66 -15.75 -18.81
C ALA A 195 27.02 -16.73 -17.81
N ARG A 196 26.87 -18.00 -18.17
CA ARG A 196 26.31 -19.05 -17.29
C ARG A 196 27.20 -19.32 -16.07
N ALA A 197 28.51 -19.13 -16.19
CA ALA A 197 29.42 -19.17 -15.04
C ALA A 197 29.18 -18.00 -14.05
N LEU A 198 28.83 -16.81 -14.55
CA LEU A 198 28.53 -15.62 -13.73
C LEU A 198 27.09 -15.57 -13.18
N PHE A 199 26.16 -16.18 -13.92
CA PHE A 199 24.73 -16.27 -13.59
C PHE A 199 24.37 -17.73 -13.34
N THR A 200 24.72 -18.22 -12.15
CA THR A 200 24.40 -19.58 -11.70
C THR A 200 22.89 -19.80 -11.65
N VAL A 201 22.45 -21.07 -11.68
CA VAL A 201 21.02 -21.44 -11.57
C VAL A 201 20.38 -20.80 -10.34
N GLY A 202 21.04 -20.86 -9.18
CA GLY A 202 20.55 -20.23 -7.96
C GLY A 202 20.37 -18.71 -8.08
N LYS A 203 21.31 -18.01 -8.73
CA LYS A 203 21.21 -16.56 -8.95
C LYS A 203 20.06 -16.21 -9.89
N ILE A 204 19.87 -16.97 -10.97
CA ILE A 204 18.75 -16.78 -11.92
C ILE A 204 17.42 -17.06 -11.22
N THR A 205 17.30 -18.15 -10.46
CA THR A 205 16.09 -18.48 -9.69
C THR A 205 15.76 -17.37 -8.69
N ASN A 206 16.75 -16.84 -7.97
CA ASN A 206 16.55 -15.72 -7.06
C ASN A 206 16.10 -14.44 -7.79
N MET A 207 16.70 -14.13 -8.95
CA MET A 207 16.27 -13.00 -9.78
C MET A 207 14.85 -13.18 -10.33
N MET A 208 14.39 -14.40 -10.62
CA MET A 208 13.00 -14.64 -11.05
C MET A 208 12.00 -14.56 -9.90
N SER A 209 12.39 -14.96 -8.68
CA SER A 209 11.47 -15.03 -7.55
C SER A 209 11.39 -13.73 -6.75
N THR A 210 12.52 -13.09 -6.44
CA THR A 210 12.56 -11.99 -5.47
C THR A 210 12.41 -10.61 -6.11
N ASP A 211 13.13 -10.34 -7.21
CA ASP A 211 13.19 -8.99 -7.78
C ASP A 211 11.89 -8.57 -8.50
N PRO A 212 11.28 -9.40 -9.37
CA PRO A 212 9.95 -9.14 -9.93
C PRO A 212 8.87 -8.96 -8.86
N THR A 213 8.94 -9.71 -7.76
CA THR A 213 7.99 -9.58 -6.63
C THR A 213 8.15 -8.22 -5.94
N ARG A 214 9.36 -7.67 -5.84
CA ARG A 214 9.55 -6.31 -5.30
C ARG A 214 8.94 -5.26 -6.23
N LEU A 215 9.08 -5.42 -7.54
CA LEU A 215 8.50 -4.52 -8.53
C LEU A 215 6.98 -4.61 -8.58
N ASP A 216 6.42 -5.80 -8.39
CA ASP A 216 4.99 -6.05 -8.20
C ASP A 216 4.42 -5.18 -7.07
N PHE A 217 4.98 -5.33 -5.87
CA PHE A 217 4.59 -4.51 -4.72
C PHE A 217 4.84 -3.02 -4.98
N ALA A 218 6.01 -2.64 -5.52
CA ALA A 218 6.33 -1.24 -5.77
C ALA A 218 5.30 -0.57 -6.70
N ALA A 219 4.91 -1.23 -7.80
CA ALA A 219 3.94 -0.69 -8.74
C ALA A 219 2.59 -0.35 -8.07
N GLY A 220 2.20 -1.07 -7.02
CA GLY A 220 1.00 -0.78 -6.22
C GLY A 220 1.06 0.53 -5.43
N TYR A 221 2.25 1.05 -5.11
CA TYR A 221 2.43 2.19 -4.21
C TYR A 221 3.16 3.39 -4.85
N VAL A 222 3.77 3.25 -6.02
CA VAL A 222 4.54 4.33 -6.68
C VAL A 222 3.72 5.61 -6.84
N HIS A 223 2.42 5.52 -7.15
CA HIS A 223 1.59 6.72 -7.31
C HIS A 223 1.41 7.52 -6.02
N ILE A 224 1.45 6.86 -4.86
CA ILE A 224 1.37 7.54 -3.56
C ILE A 224 2.60 8.43 -3.33
N MET A 225 3.77 8.07 -3.87
CA MET A 225 5.00 8.83 -3.67
C MET A 225 4.90 10.28 -4.17
N TRP A 226 4.20 10.52 -5.28
CA TRP A 226 4.02 11.86 -5.83
C TRP A 226 2.65 12.46 -5.52
N ALA A 227 1.63 11.64 -5.31
CA ALA A 227 0.30 12.11 -4.91
C ALA A 227 0.30 12.63 -3.46
N ALA A 228 0.98 11.97 -2.52
CA ALA A 228 0.97 12.37 -1.12
C ALA A 228 1.57 13.78 -0.87
N PRO A 229 2.69 14.20 -1.49
CA PRO A 229 3.14 15.59 -1.39
C PRO A 229 2.11 16.59 -1.96
N LEU A 230 1.51 16.28 -3.11
CA LEU A 230 0.50 17.14 -3.72
C LEU A 230 -0.73 17.29 -2.81
N GLU A 231 -1.25 16.17 -2.31
CA GLU A 231 -2.34 16.09 -1.34
C GLU A 231 -2.02 16.93 -0.10
N THR A 232 -0.81 16.81 0.44
CA THR A 232 -0.33 17.57 1.60
C THR A 232 -0.32 19.08 1.32
N PHE A 233 0.12 19.52 0.14
CA PHE A 233 0.12 20.95 -0.21
C PHE A 233 -1.30 21.51 -0.38
N VAL A 234 -2.21 20.74 -0.99
CA VAL A 234 -3.62 21.15 -1.12
C VAL A 234 -4.28 21.23 0.25
N ALA A 235 -4.09 20.22 1.10
CA ALA A 235 -4.59 20.21 2.47
C ALA A 235 -4.05 21.39 3.29
N LEU A 236 -2.75 21.69 3.18
CA LEU A 236 -2.16 22.87 3.82
C LEU A 236 -2.77 24.18 3.30
N GLY A 237 -3.04 24.28 2.00
CA GLY A 237 -3.73 25.44 1.41
C GLY A 237 -5.14 25.65 1.99
N LEU A 238 -5.90 24.57 2.18
CA LEU A 238 -7.20 24.61 2.84
C LEU A 238 -7.08 24.98 4.32
N LEU A 239 -6.08 24.42 5.02
CA LEU A 239 -5.79 24.74 6.42
C LEU A 239 -5.48 26.24 6.59
N ILE A 240 -4.66 26.82 5.71
CA ILE A 240 -4.33 28.25 5.70
C ILE A 240 -5.57 29.09 5.40
N LYS A 241 -6.48 28.62 4.55
CA LYS A 241 -7.74 29.33 4.29
C LYS A 241 -8.63 29.38 5.54
N ASN A 242 -8.66 28.32 6.36
CA ASN A 242 -9.50 28.24 7.54
C ASN A 242 -8.88 28.90 8.79
N LEU A 243 -7.59 28.68 9.04
CA LEU A 243 -6.87 29.12 10.24
C LEU A 243 -5.85 30.25 9.97
N GLY A 244 -5.78 30.76 8.75
CA GLY A 244 -4.78 31.75 8.36
C GLY A 244 -3.35 31.22 8.51
N VAL A 245 -2.43 32.12 8.87
CA VAL A 245 -1.01 31.80 9.06
C VAL A 245 -0.78 30.88 10.27
N SER A 246 -1.75 30.76 11.19
CA SER A 246 -1.62 29.92 12.39
C SER A 246 -1.53 28.42 12.06
N ALA A 247 -2.09 28.01 10.93
CA ALA A 247 -1.94 26.69 10.32
C ALA A 247 -0.47 26.25 10.16
N LEU A 248 0.43 27.20 9.86
CA LEU A 248 1.85 26.93 9.62
C LEU A 248 2.58 26.48 10.89
N ALA A 249 2.09 26.84 12.08
CA ALA A 249 2.73 26.44 13.33
C ALA A 249 2.61 24.92 13.55
N GLY A 250 1.42 24.34 13.40
CA GLY A 250 1.23 22.90 13.46
C GLY A 250 1.93 22.16 12.33
N PHE A 251 1.87 22.70 11.11
CA PHE A 251 2.56 22.09 9.97
C PHE A 251 4.09 22.09 10.14
N ALA A 252 4.67 23.16 10.70
CA ALA A 252 6.10 23.22 11.03
C ALA A 252 6.51 22.13 12.02
N LEU A 253 5.67 21.83 13.02
CA LEU A 253 5.92 20.73 13.96
C LEU A 253 6.04 19.38 13.22
N LEU A 254 5.16 19.11 12.25
CA LEU A 254 5.22 17.88 11.44
C LEU A 254 6.50 17.81 10.61
N ILE A 255 6.88 18.92 9.97
CA ILE A 255 8.13 19.00 9.19
C ILE A 255 9.36 18.74 10.07
N VAL A 256 9.42 19.34 11.26
CA VAL A 256 10.57 19.20 12.17
C VAL A 256 10.64 17.79 12.75
N MET A 257 9.49 17.18 13.07
CA MET A 257 9.45 15.83 13.63
C MET A 257 9.74 14.75 12.60
N GLY A 258 9.51 14.97 11.31
CA GLY A 258 9.84 14.02 10.24
C GLY A 258 11.31 13.55 10.24
N PRO A 259 12.31 14.45 10.19
CA PRO A 259 13.72 14.10 10.30
C PRO A 259 14.09 13.42 11.61
N VAL A 260 13.47 13.81 12.74
CA VAL A 260 13.69 13.16 14.04
C VAL A 260 13.23 11.70 13.96
N GLN A 261 12.02 11.45 13.48
CA GLN A 261 11.51 10.10 13.23
C GLN A 261 12.41 9.31 12.27
N GLY A 262 12.92 9.96 11.22
CA GLY A 262 13.86 9.36 10.27
C GLY A 262 15.17 8.90 10.92
N LYS A 263 15.77 9.72 11.81
CA LYS A 263 16.98 9.35 12.57
C LYS A 263 16.72 8.17 13.51
N VAL A 264 15.59 8.18 14.22
CA VAL A 264 15.20 7.08 15.11
C VAL A 264 14.97 5.79 14.32
N MET A 265 14.29 5.87 13.16
CA MET A 265 14.09 4.73 12.26
C MET A 265 15.43 4.16 11.75
N LYS A 266 16.40 5.02 11.40
CA LYS A 266 17.74 4.57 11.01
C LYS A 266 18.46 3.84 12.15
N SER A 267 18.32 4.32 13.38
CA SER A 267 18.83 3.63 14.58
C SER A 267 18.19 2.26 14.75
N LEU A 268 16.86 2.17 14.61
CA LEU A 268 16.11 0.91 14.67
C LEU A 268 16.58 -0.09 13.60
N GLN A 269 16.79 0.36 12.36
CA GLN A 269 17.33 -0.46 11.27
C GLN A 269 18.72 -1.00 11.59
N ASN A 270 19.61 -0.17 12.15
CA ASN A 270 20.94 -0.58 12.57
C ASN A 270 20.88 -1.58 13.74
N GLY A 271 19.99 -1.36 14.72
CA GLY A 271 19.74 -2.29 15.80
C GLY A 271 19.22 -3.64 15.31
N ARG A 272 18.32 -3.64 14.31
CA ARG A 272 17.82 -4.86 13.66
C ARG A 272 18.93 -5.66 13.00
N LYS A 273 19.89 -5.00 12.35
CA LYS A 273 21.08 -5.69 11.78
C LYS A 273 21.90 -6.40 12.85
N LYS A 274 22.05 -5.80 14.04
CA LYS A 274 22.76 -6.45 15.17
C LYS A 274 21.99 -7.64 15.73
N ALA A 275 20.66 -7.51 15.88
CA ALA A 275 19.81 -8.61 16.34
C ALA A 275 19.86 -9.81 15.40
N LEU A 276 19.87 -9.57 14.08
CA LEU A 276 19.99 -10.64 13.08
C LEU A 276 21.27 -11.48 13.25
N LYS A 277 22.41 -10.88 13.60
CA LYS A 277 23.64 -11.64 13.86
C LYS A 277 23.48 -12.65 15.00
N LEU A 278 22.82 -12.25 16.09
CA LEU A 278 22.53 -13.16 17.22
C LEU A 278 21.58 -14.27 16.82
N THR A 279 20.57 -13.95 16.01
CA THR A 279 19.66 -14.96 15.45
C THR A 279 20.41 -15.95 14.56
N ASP A 280 21.31 -15.47 13.70
CA ASP A 280 22.12 -16.32 12.81
C ASP A 280 23.03 -17.27 13.62
N GLU A 281 23.72 -16.76 14.64
CA GLU A 281 24.53 -17.57 15.57
C GLU A 281 23.69 -18.65 16.26
N ARG A 282 22.50 -18.29 16.77
CA ARG A 282 21.58 -19.25 17.40
C ARG A 282 21.10 -20.31 16.41
N VAL A 283 20.70 -19.92 15.20
CA VAL A 283 20.25 -20.86 14.16
C VAL A 283 21.36 -21.81 13.77
N LYS A 284 22.59 -21.29 13.59
CA LYS A 284 23.77 -22.11 13.29
C LYS A 284 24.04 -23.14 14.39
N LEU A 285 24.09 -22.72 15.65
CA LEU A 285 24.28 -23.65 16.77
C LEU A 285 23.16 -24.70 16.83
N THR A 286 21.92 -24.29 16.57
CA THR A 286 20.79 -25.22 16.52
C THR A 286 20.98 -26.27 15.42
N GLN A 287 21.48 -25.87 14.25
CA GLN A 287 21.79 -26.80 13.15
C GLN A 287 22.92 -27.77 13.51
N GLU A 288 24.00 -27.28 14.13
CA GLU A 288 25.12 -28.11 14.58
C GLU A 288 24.67 -29.16 15.62
N ILE A 289 23.82 -28.77 16.58
CA ILE A 289 23.23 -29.70 17.56
C ILE A 289 22.39 -30.78 16.87
N LEU A 290 21.54 -30.42 15.90
CA LEU A 290 20.68 -31.37 15.20
C LEU A 290 21.48 -32.33 14.32
N GLN A 291 22.52 -31.85 13.63
CA GLN A 291 23.41 -32.69 12.83
C GLN A 291 24.23 -33.65 13.72
N GLY A 292 24.66 -33.19 14.90
CA GLY A 292 25.45 -33.96 15.87
C GLY A 292 24.64 -34.73 16.91
N ILE A 293 23.31 -34.84 16.77
CA ILE A 293 22.42 -35.22 17.88
C ILE A 293 22.75 -36.59 18.51
N ARG A 294 23.19 -37.56 17.70
CA ARG A 294 23.55 -38.90 18.19
C ARG A 294 24.74 -38.88 19.14
N VAL A 295 25.77 -38.10 18.80
CA VAL A 295 26.98 -37.95 19.61
C VAL A 295 26.65 -37.23 20.92
N ILE A 296 25.86 -36.15 20.83
CA ILE A 296 25.43 -35.38 22.00
C ILE A 296 24.64 -36.27 22.98
N LYS A 297 23.71 -37.09 22.46
CA LYS A 297 22.94 -38.08 23.26
C LYS A 297 23.82 -39.17 23.87
N TYR A 298 24.78 -39.68 23.10
CA TYR A 298 25.69 -40.74 23.56
C TYR A 298 26.54 -40.30 24.75
N TYR A 299 27.00 -39.05 24.75
CA TYR A 299 27.81 -38.47 25.83
C TYR A 299 27.01 -37.74 26.91
N ALA A 300 25.68 -37.77 26.85
CA ALA A 300 24.79 -37.04 27.77
C ALA A 300 25.11 -35.52 27.87
N TRP A 301 25.45 -34.88 26.74
CA TRP A 301 25.84 -33.46 26.68
C TRP A 301 24.68 -32.48 26.48
N GLU A 302 23.43 -32.94 26.53
CA GLU A 302 22.25 -32.13 26.16
C GLU A 302 22.14 -30.85 26.99
N GLU A 303 22.28 -30.95 28.32
CA GLU A 303 22.15 -29.81 29.22
C GLU A 303 23.19 -28.71 28.93
N SER A 304 24.42 -29.09 28.58
CA SER A 304 25.49 -28.14 28.24
C SER A 304 25.18 -27.35 26.96
N PHE A 305 24.71 -28.05 25.92
CA PHE A 305 24.31 -27.42 24.67
C PHE A 305 23.04 -26.57 24.82
N LEU A 306 22.08 -27.03 25.62
CA LEU A 306 20.85 -26.29 25.93
C LEU A 306 21.13 -25.01 26.71
N ASP A 307 22.03 -25.04 27.70
CA ASP A 307 22.44 -23.83 28.44
C ASP A 307 23.13 -22.81 27.51
N THR A 308 24.02 -23.28 26.64
CA THR A 308 24.68 -22.41 25.64
C THR A 308 23.66 -21.78 24.69
N LEU A 309 22.69 -22.55 24.20
CA LEU A 309 21.61 -22.07 23.35
C LEU A 309 20.70 -21.08 24.10
N SER A 310 20.39 -21.34 25.37
CA SER A 310 19.59 -20.48 26.24
C SER A 310 20.26 -19.13 26.50
N LYS A 311 21.58 -19.10 26.68
CA LYS A 311 22.38 -17.87 26.80
C LYS A 311 22.29 -17.01 25.53
N LEU A 312 22.40 -17.62 24.35
CA LEU A 312 22.21 -16.92 23.07
C LEU A 312 20.78 -16.39 22.94
N ARG A 313 19.78 -17.22 23.27
CA ARG A 313 18.37 -16.85 23.20
C ARG A 313 18.02 -15.70 24.14
N THR A 314 18.56 -15.68 25.35
CA THR A 314 18.33 -14.60 26.33
C THR A 314 18.89 -13.27 25.82
N LYS A 315 20.09 -13.28 25.22
CA LYS A 315 20.67 -12.10 24.56
C LYS A 315 19.79 -11.64 23.39
N GLU A 316 19.39 -12.57 22.51
CA GLU A 316 18.51 -12.29 21.37
C GLU A 316 17.18 -11.66 21.81
N ILE A 317 16.51 -12.24 22.82
CA ILE A 317 15.23 -11.74 23.35
C ILE A 317 15.41 -10.34 23.95
N LYS A 318 16.47 -10.09 24.73
CA LYS A 318 16.72 -8.77 25.32
C LYS A 318 16.87 -7.69 24.24
N TYR A 319 17.63 -7.98 23.19
CA TYR A 319 17.77 -7.09 22.03
C TYR A 319 16.46 -6.92 21.27
N THR A 320 15.74 -8.01 21.00
CA THR A 320 14.46 -7.98 20.27
C THR A 320 13.42 -7.18 21.04
N ARG A 321 13.32 -7.38 22.36
CA ARG A 321 12.43 -6.62 23.25
C ARG A 321 12.74 -5.13 23.20
N PHE A 322 14.01 -4.75 23.28
CA PHE A 322 14.42 -3.35 23.16
C PHE A 322 13.98 -2.73 21.82
N LEU A 323 14.19 -3.44 20.70
CA LEU A 323 13.77 -2.97 19.38
C LEU A 323 12.24 -2.86 19.26
N LEU A 324 11.50 -3.82 19.83
CA LEU A 324 10.03 -3.78 19.86
C LEU A 324 9.52 -2.59 20.68
N ILE A 325 10.09 -2.35 21.86
CA ILE A 325 9.76 -1.17 22.69
C ILE A 325 10.01 0.12 21.91
N MET A 326 11.19 0.26 21.30
CA MET A 326 11.51 1.44 20.47
C MET A 326 10.54 1.60 19.29
N ARG A 327 10.18 0.51 18.61
CA ARG A 327 9.18 0.53 17.54
C ARG A 327 7.81 0.99 18.07
N SER A 328 7.37 0.47 19.21
CA SER A 328 6.10 0.85 19.82
C SER A 328 6.08 2.33 20.17
N TRP A 329 7.17 2.89 20.71
CA TRP A 329 7.31 4.33 20.96
C TRP A 329 7.19 5.16 19.69
N ILE A 330 7.87 4.76 18.61
CA ILE A 330 7.79 5.47 17.32
C ILE A 330 6.36 5.44 16.78
N MET A 331 5.70 4.28 16.82
CA MET A 331 4.31 4.14 16.36
C MET A 331 3.35 4.97 17.21
N GLY A 332 3.49 4.94 18.54
CA GLY A 332 2.68 5.74 19.46
C GLY A 332 2.88 7.23 19.24
N PHE A 333 4.13 7.69 19.14
CA PHE A 333 4.42 9.10 18.84
C PHE A 333 3.84 9.53 17.49
N SER A 334 3.93 8.68 16.46
CA SER A 334 3.37 8.97 15.13
C SER A 334 1.85 9.08 15.14
N MET A 335 1.16 8.35 16.02
CA MET A 335 -0.30 8.44 16.20
C MET A 335 -0.74 9.72 16.90
N VAL A 336 0.05 10.22 17.87
CA VAL A 336 -0.32 11.40 18.67
C VAL A 336 0.22 12.71 18.06
N LEU A 337 1.26 12.65 17.24
CA LEU A 337 1.87 13.84 16.63
C LEU A 337 0.88 14.76 15.88
N PRO A 338 -0.10 14.25 15.09
CA PRO A 338 -1.12 15.11 14.47
C PRO A 338 -1.98 15.87 15.48
N VAL A 339 -2.25 15.28 16.64
CA VAL A 339 -3.03 15.92 17.72
C VAL A 339 -2.27 17.11 18.28
N PHE A 340 -0.96 16.97 18.55
CA PHE A 340 -0.13 18.09 18.98
C PHE A 340 -0.02 19.19 17.92
N ALA A 341 0.07 18.83 16.63
CA ALA A 341 0.07 19.80 15.55
C ALA A 341 -1.24 20.59 15.47
N SER A 342 -2.38 19.91 15.66
CA SER A 342 -3.70 20.55 15.73
C SER A 342 -3.81 21.49 16.93
N ILE A 343 -3.44 21.04 18.14
CA ILE A 343 -3.42 21.88 19.35
C ILE A 343 -2.57 23.12 19.14
N LEU A 344 -1.35 22.97 18.61
CA LEU A 344 -0.46 24.10 18.37
C LEU A 344 -1.06 25.10 17.38
N SER A 345 -1.72 24.63 16.32
CA SER A 345 -2.39 25.48 15.34
C SER A 345 -3.54 26.29 15.95
N PHE A 346 -4.38 25.64 16.77
CA PHE A 346 -5.51 26.31 17.44
C PHE A 346 -5.05 27.29 18.54
N VAL A 347 -4.02 26.94 19.32
CA VAL A 347 -3.47 27.85 20.34
C VAL A 347 -2.92 29.10 19.66
N VAL A 348 -2.13 28.96 18.59
CA VAL A 348 -1.61 30.13 17.85
C VAL A 348 -2.73 30.94 17.20
N TYR A 349 -3.79 30.28 16.71
CA TYR A 349 -4.96 30.97 16.16
C TYR A 349 -5.71 31.81 17.21
N SER A 350 -5.97 31.23 18.39
CA SER A 350 -6.62 31.94 19.49
C SER A 350 -5.77 33.10 20.02
N LEU A 351 -4.45 32.91 20.17
CA LEU A 351 -3.53 33.97 20.61
C LEU A 351 -3.44 35.15 19.63
N ARG A 352 -3.73 34.93 18.35
CA ARG A 352 -3.80 35.99 17.33
C ARG A 352 -5.16 36.69 17.27
N GLY A 353 -6.08 36.38 18.19
CA GLY A 353 -7.41 36.96 18.25
C GLY A 353 -8.43 36.30 17.31
N GLY A 354 -8.13 35.12 16.78
CA GLY A 354 -9.09 34.34 15.99
C GLY A 354 -10.16 33.70 16.87
N GLU A 355 -11.43 33.86 16.50
CA GLU A 355 -12.55 33.19 17.18
C GLU A 355 -12.67 31.74 16.73
N LEU A 356 -12.66 30.81 17.69
CA LEU A 356 -12.79 29.39 17.44
C LEU A 356 -14.27 29.02 17.27
N THR A 357 -14.79 29.14 16.06
CA THR A 357 -16.13 28.65 15.71
C THR A 357 -16.10 27.16 15.35
N ALA A 358 -17.24 26.48 15.52
CA ALA A 358 -17.34 25.04 15.26
C ALA A 358 -16.97 24.67 13.82
N ASP A 359 -17.38 25.47 12.84
CA ASP A 359 -17.05 25.24 11.43
C ASP A 359 -15.54 25.34 11.16
N ILE A 360 -14.81 26.27 11.79
CA ILE A 360 -13.35 26.38 11.66
C ILE A 360 -12.65 25.19 12.33
N VAL A 361 -13.07 24.82 13.54
CA VAL A 361 -12.41 23.76 14.31
C VAL A 361 -12.59 22.38 13.68
N PHE A 362 -13.81 22.04 13.21
CA PHE A 362 -14.10 20.72 12.66
C PHE A 362 -13.77 20.55 11.17
N SER A 363 -13.53 21.65 10.43
CA SER A 363 -13.14 21.59 9.01
C SER A 363 -11.65 21.77 8.75
N SER A 364 -10.86 22.12 9.78
CA SER A 364 -9.41 22.31 9.71
C SER A 364 -8.62 21.06 10.05
#